data_AF-A0A7J9J4H9-F1
#
_entry.id   AF-A0A7J9J4H9-F1
#
_cell.length_a   1.000
_cell.length_b   1.000
_cell.length_c   1.000
_cell.angle_alpha   90.00
_cell.angle_beta   90.00
_cell.angle_gamma   90.00
#
_symmetry.space_group_name_H-M   'P 1'
#
loop_
_entity.id
_entity.type
_entity.pdbx_description
1 polymer ?
#
loop_
_entity_poly.entity_id
_entity_poly.type
_entity_poly.pdbx_seq_one_letter_code
_entity_poly.pdbx_strand_id
1 'polypeptide(L)'
;MAEEEMSLSGVSGAVRQVLFISAGASHSVALLSGNIICSWGRGEDGQLGHGDAEDRLSPTRLSALDGHDIISITCGADHTIAYSLSNAEVYSWGWGDFGRLGHGNSSDLFTPQPIKALHGLRIKQIACGDSHCLAVTMEGEVQ
;
A
#
# COMPACT_ATOMS: atom_id res chain seq x y z
N MET A 1 17.09 -13.97 -52.44
CA MET A 1 16.49 -14.57 -51.23
C MET A 1 16.99 -13.75 -50.08
N ALA A 2 16.16 -12.81 -49.61
CA ALA A 2 16.42 -12.04 -48.42
C ALA A 2 15.94 -12.87 -47.23
N GLU A 3 16.78 -13.04 -46.23
CA GLU A 3 16.38 -13.58 -44.93
C GLU A 3 15.92 -12.40 -44.07
N GLU A 4 14.64 -12.41 -43.71
CA GLU A 4 14.01 -11.45 -42.81
C GLU A 4 14.45 -11.79 -41.38
N GLU A 5 15.33 -10.97 -40.79
CA GLU A 5 15.54 -10.97 -39.34
C GLU A 5 14.30 -10.37 -38.67
N MET A 6 13.46 -11.24 -38.10
CA MET A 6 12.34 -10.86 -37.28
C MET A 6 12.86 -10.38 -35.92
N SER A 7 12.95 -9.06 -35.72
CA SER A 7 13.28 -8.47 -34.43
C SER A 7 12.17 -8.79 -33.43
N LEU A 8 12.43 -9.72 -32.51
CA LEU A 8 11.62 -9.88 -31.31
C LEU A 8 11.85 -8.64 -30.44
N SER A 9 10.98 -7.65 -30.57
CA SER A 9 10.88 -6.55 -29.61
C SER A 9 10.43 -7.13 -28.28
N GLY A 10 11.41 -7.52 -27.46
CA GLY A 10 11.17 -7.91 -26.09
C GLY A 10 10.41 -6.80 -25.39
N VAL A 11 9.23 -7.13 -24.84
CA VAL A 11 8.64 -6.32 -23.77
C VAL A 11 9.58 -6.47 -22.58
N SER A 12 10.64 -5.67 -22.57
CA SER A 12 11.45 -5.45 -21.38
C SER A 12 10.57 -4.69 -20.41
N GLY A 13 9.80 -5.43 -19.62
CA GLY A 13 9.20 -4.87 -18.42
C GLY A 13 10.36 -4.35 -17.59
N ALA A 14 10.50 -3.03 -17.50
CA ALA A 14 11.59 -2.40 -16.76
C ALA A 14 11.63 -3.02 -15.36
N VAL A 15 12.71 -3.73 -15.05
CA VAL A 15 12.91 -4.31 -13.72
C VAL A 15 12.99 -3.16 -12.73
N ARG A 16 11.98 -3.04 -11.87
CA ARG A 16 11.93 -2.02 -10.83
C ARG A 16 12.62 -2.54 -9.59
N GLN A 17 13.37 -1.68 -8.92
CA GLN A 17 13.97 -2.02 -7.64
C GLN A 17 12.88 -2.12 -6.57
N VAL A 18 12.94 -3.16 -5.74
CA VAL A 18 12.10 -3.27 -4.53
C VAL A 18 12.72 -2.35 -3.47
N LEU A 19 11.96 -1.36 -3.01
CA LEU A 19 12.39 -0.41 -1.99
C LEU A 19 11.98 -0.86 -0.59
N PHE A 20 10.73 -1.33 -0.47
CA PHE A 20 10.19 -1.84 0.78
C PHE A 20 9.30 -3.05 0.54
N ILE A 21 9.25 -3.93 1.52
CA ILE A 21 8.33 -5.06 1.61
C ILE A 21 7.65 -5.03 2.98
N SER A 22 6.39 -5.46 3.03
CA SER A 22 5.65 -5.66 4.26
C SER A 22 4.74 -6.88 4.11
N ALA A 23 4.58 -7.63 5.19
CA ALA A 23 3.74 -8.82 5.24
C ALA A 23 2.72 -8.66 6.37
N GLY A 24 1.47 -8.96 6.07
CA GLY A 24 0.40 -9.08 7.07
C GLY A 24 0.18 -10.53 7.47
N ALA A 25 -1.01 -10.85 7.97
CA ALA A 25 -1.36 -12.22 8.37
C ALA A 25 -1.46 -13.16 7.15
N SER A 26 -2.00 -12.67 6.03
CA SER A 26 -2.21 -13.47 4.82
C SER A 26 -2.07 -12.68 3.51
N HIS A 27 -1.54 -11.45 3.57
CA HIS A 27 -1.22 -10.63 2.41
C HIS A 27 0.21 -10.09 2.45
N SER A 28 0.66 -9.60 1.32
CA SER A 28 1.98 -9.02 1.12
C SER A 28 1.85 -7.76 0.28
N VAL A 29 2.67 -6.77 0.61
CA VAL A 29 2.71 -5.49 -0.09
C VAL A 29 4.17 -5.11 -0.32
N ALA A 30 4.47 -4.57 -1.50
CA ALA A 30 5.78 -4.07 -1.86
C ALA A 30 5.68 -2.67 -2.48
N LEU A 31 6.61 -1.80 -2.11
CA LEU A 31 6.84 -0.51 -2.75
C LEU A 31 8.09 -0.62 -3.63
N LEU A 32 7.93 -0.29 -4.91
CA LEU A 32 8.97 -0.38 -5.93
C LEU A 32 9.40 1.03 -6.40
N SER A 33 10.57 1.09 -7.02
CA SER A 33 11.08 2.32 -7.66
C SER A 33 10.11 2.87 -8.70
N GLY A 34 9.97 4.20 -8.73
CA GLY A 34 8.98 4.89 -9.57
C GLY A 34 7.57 4.90 -8.98
N ASN A 35 7.47 4.85 -7.65
CA ASN A 35 6.23 4.98 -6.88
C ASN A 35 5.16 3.93 -7.21
N ILE A 36 5.58 2.70 -7.46
CA ILE A 36 4.67 1.60 -7.78
C ILE A 36 4.46 0.74 -6.55
N ILE A 37 3.21 0.60 -6.12
CA ILE A 37 2.83 -0.32 -5.05
C ILE A 37 2.20 -1.54 -5.68
N CYS A 38 2.60 -2.71 -5.20
CA CYS A 38 1.96 -3.98 -5.53
C CYS A 38 1.49 -4.66 -4.25
N SER A 39 0.33 -5.28 -4.31
CA SER A 39 -0.26 -6.08 -3.24
C SER A 39 -0.69 -7.46 -3.77
N TRP A 40 -0.59 -8.48 -2.94
CA TRP A 40 -1.02 -9.85 -3.26
C TRP A 40 -1.28 -10.69 -2.00
N GLY A 41 -1.89 -11.86 -2.15
CA GLY A 41 -2.36 -12.73 -1.08
C GLY A 41 -3.88 -12.64 -0.90
N ARG A 42 -4.34 -12.78 0.35
CA ARG A 42 -5.76 -12.71 0.72
C ARG A 42 -6.33 -11.31 0.52
N GLY A 43 -7.49 -11.19 -0.13
CA GLY A 43 -8.15 -9.92 -0.44
C GLY A 43 -9.55 -9.73 0.17
N GLU A 44 -10.07 -10.74 0.85
CA GLU A 44 -11.46 -10.79 1.34
C GLU A 44 -11.88 -9.59 2.21
N ASP A 45 -10.98 -9.03 3.02
CA ASP A 45 -11.28 -7.87 3.89
C ASP A 45 -10.85 -6.54 3.24
N GLY A 46 -10.47 -6.56 1.96
CA GLY A 46 -10.05 -5.40 1.20
C GLY A 46 -8.60 -4.98 1.42
N GLN A 47 -7.78 -5.73 2.18
CA GLN A 47 -6.40 -5.37 2.55
C GLN A 47 -5.44 -5.22 1.36
N LEU A 48 -5.84 -5.66 0.17
CA LEU A 48 -5.10 -5.47 -1.09
C LEU A 48 -5.37 -4.10 -1.75
N GLY A 49 -6.52 -3.46 -1.47
CA GLY A 49 -6.83 -2.10 -1.90
C GLY A 49 -7.34 -1.93 -3.33
N HIS A 50 -7.68 -3.01 -4.04
CA HIS A 50 -8.05 -2.97 -5.46
C HIS A 50 -9.51 -2.61 -5.77
N GLY A 51 -10.33 -2.38 -4.74
CA GLY A 51 -11.76 -2.10 -4.88
C GLY A 51 -12.66 -3.34 -4.97
N ASP A 52 -12.08 -4.52 -4.75
CA ASP A 52 -12.75 -5.82 -4.73
C ASP A 52 -12.19 -6.70 -3.60
N ALA A 53 -12.89 -7.79 -3.30
CA ALA A 53 -12.57 -8.75 -2.23
C ALA A 53 -11.79 -9.98 -2.74
N GLU A 54 -11.20 -9.89 -3.94
CA GLU A 54 -10.59 -11.05 -4.60
C GLU A 54 -9.14 -11.26 -4.16
N ASP A 55 -8.78 -12.51 -3.87
CA ASP A 55 -7.40 -12.92 -3.66
C ASP A 55 -6.56 -12.70 -4.94
N ARG A 56 -5.31 -12.30 -4.75
CA ARG A 56 -4.35 -12.13 -5.85
C ARG A 56 -3.18 -13.06 -5.63
N LEU A 57 -2.98 -14.02 -6.54
CA LEU A 57 -1.90 -15.01 -6.42
C LEU A 57 -0.52 -14.49 -6.85
N SER A 58 -0.48 -13.30 -7.44
CA SER A 58 0.74 -12.65 -7.94
C SER A 58 0.72 -11.17 -7.59
N PRO A 59 1.91 -10.53 -7.40
CA PRO A 59 2.00 -9.09 -7.17
C PRO A 59 1.18 -8.29 -8.18
N THR A 60 0.15 -7.60 -7.70
CA THR A 60 -0.76 -6.83 -8.56
C THR A 60 -0.63 -5.36 -8.24
N ARG A 61 -0.45 -4.51 -9.26
CA ARG A 61 -0.28 -3.07 -9.07
C ARG A 61 -1.54 -2.46 -8.46
N LEU A 62 -1.35 -1.69 -7.40
CA LEU A 62 -2.39 -0.89 -6.74
C LEU A 62 -2.44 0.49 -7.39
N SER A 63 -3.20 0.63 -8.48
CA SER A 63 -3.29 1.88 -9.25
C SER A 63 -3.95 3.05 -8.49
N ALA A 64 -4.72 2.76 -7.44
CA ALA A 64 -5.37 3.78 -6.61
C ALA A 64 -4.38 4.73 -5.90
N LEU A 65 -3.09 4.37 -5.81
CA LEU A 65 -2.04 5.21 -5.21
C LEU A 65 -1.02 5.73 -6.24
N ASP A 66 -1.28 5.54 -7.54
CA ASP A 66 -0.40 6.07 -8.58
C ASP A 66 -0.35 7.61 -8.50
N GLY A 67 0.85 8.17 -8.36
CA GLY A 67 1.05 9.63 -8.30
C GLY A 67 0.82 10.25 -6.91
N HIS A 68 0.64 9.43 -5.87
CA HIS A 68 0.50 9.90 -4.49
C HIS A 68 1.84 10.05 -3.74
N ASP A 69 2.97 9.78 -4.40
CA ASP A 69 4.33 9.91 -3.83
C ASP A 69 4.52 9.12 -2.52
N ILE A 70 3.91 7.94 -2.44
CA ILE A 70 4.08 7.03 -1.31
C ILE A 70 5.54 6.65 -1.10
N ILE A 71 6.03 6.82 0.13
CA ILE A 71 7.41 6.50 0.49
C ILE A 71 7.55 5.30 1.42
N SER A 72 6.44 4.80 1.96
CA SER A 72 6.43 3.69 2.91
C SER A 72 5.09 2.97 2.91
N ILE A 73 5.14 1.69 3.28
CA ILE A 73 4.01 0.77 3.39
C ILE A 73 4.15 -0.03 4.68
N THR A 74 3.04 -0.38 5.32
CA THR A 74 3.03 -1.22 6.53
C THR A 74 1.75 -2.03 6.57
N CYS A 75 1.88 -3.35 6.65
CA CYS A 75 0.76 -4.25 6.88
C CYS A 75 0.51 -4.41 8.38
N GLY A 76 -0.76 -4.40 8.78
CA GLY A 76 -1.21 -5.08 9.99
C GLY A 76 -1.66 -6.51 9.68
N ALA A 77 -2.48 -7.13 10.53
CA ALA A 77 -3.00 -8.47 10.26
C ALA A 77 -3.81 -8.53 8.95
N ASP A 78 -4.91 -7.76 8.89
CA ASP A 78 -5.84 -7.72 7.75
C ASP A 78 -6.12 -6.29 7.27
N HIS A 79 -5.13 -5.41 7.39
CA HIS A 79 -5.19 -4.05 6.87
C HIS A 79 -3.81 -3.57 6.42
N THR A 80 -3.79 -2.48 5.67
CA THR A 80 -2.56 -1.89 5.14
C THR A 80 -2.61 -0.38 5.32
N ILE A 81 -1.46 0.19 5.68
CA ILE A 81 -1.23 1.63 5.75
C ILE A 81 -0.10 2.01 4.79
N ALA A 82 -0.24 3.17 4.16
CA ALA A 82 0.81 3.81 3.37
C ALA A 82 0.87 5.31 3.68
N TYR A 83 2.02 5.96 3.48
CA TYR A 83 2.09 7.41 3.64
C TYR A 83 3.03 8.10 2.65
N SER A 84 2.72 9.37 2.40
CA SER A 84 3.47 10.30 1.56
C SER A 84 4.02 11.44 2.40
N LEU A 85 5.34 11.66 2.32
CA LEU A 85 5.97 12.81 2.98
C LEU A 85 5.77 14.12 2.24
N SER A 86 5.71 14.09 0.90
CA SER A 86 5.51 15.30 0.09
C SER A 86 4.09 15.83 0.21
N ASN A 87 3.10 14.93 0.24
CA ASN A 87 1.70 15.31 0.36
C ASN A 87 1.24 15.45 1.81
N ALA A 88 2.05 15.01 2.79
CA ALA A 88 1.70 14.95 4.21
C ALA A 88 0.37 14.21 4.44
N GLU A 89 0.24 13.04 3.81
CA GLU A 89 -0.96 12.21 3.83
C GLU A 89 -0.64 10.78 4.24
N VAL A 90 -1.53 10.22 5.05
CA VAL A 90 -1.52 8.82 5.46
C VAL A 90 -2.79 8.18 4.93
N TYR A 91 -2.66 6.98 4.38
CA TYR A 91 -3.73 6.21 3.76
C TYR A 91 -3.89 4.88 4.48
N SER A 92 -5.13 4.43 4.66
CA SER A 92 -5.45 3.12 5.22
C SER A 92 -6.57 2.44 4.45
N TRP A 93 -6.52 1.12 4.41
CA TRP A 93 -7.54 0.25 3.85
C TRP A 93 -7.43 -1.17 4.41
N GLY A 94 -8.47 -1.99 4.19
CA GLY A 94 -8.63 -3.33 4.73
C GLY A 94 -9.75 -3.42 5.77
N TRP A 95 -9.61 -4.36 6.70
CA TRP A 95 -10.59 -4.61 7.76
C TRP A 95 -10.70 -3.43 8.73
N GLY A 96 -11.92 -2.96 8.98
CA GLY A 96 -12.24 -1.73 9.71
C GLY A 96 -12.47 -1.90 11.20
N ASP A 97 -12.66 -3.13 11.68
CA ASP A 97 -13.06 -3.41 13.06
C ASP A 97 -12.14 -2.75 14.09
N PHE A 98 -12.74 -2.32 15.20
CA PHE A 98 -12.11 -1.54 16.28
C PHE A 98 -11.57 -0.17 15.86
N GLY A 99 -11.85 0.28 14.63
CA GLY A 99 -11.39 1.57 14.12
C GLY A 99 -9.92 1.58 13.75
N ARG A 100 -9.32 0.42 13.44
CA ARG A 100 -7.88 0.29 13.12
C ARG A 100 -7.42 1.10 11.90
N LEU A 101 -8.37 1.53 11.07
CA LEU A 101 -8.13 2.40 9.91
C LEU A 101 -8.14 3.91 10.27
N GLY A 102 -8.51 4.30 11.50
CA GLY A 102 -8.40 5.69 11.94
C GLY A 102 -9.39 6.69 11.33
N HIS A 103 -10.47 6.22 10.68
CA HIS A 103 -11.47 7.09 10.03
C HIS A 103 -12.65 7.50 10.94
N GLY A 104 -12.57 7.22 12.25
CA GLY A 104 -13.64 7.54 13.21
C GLY A 104 -14.88 6.66 13.11
N ASN A 105 -14.75 5.49 12.47
CA ASN A 105 -15.78 4.45 12.35
C ASN A 105 -15.10 3.07 12.26
N SER A 106 -15.88 2.01 12.07
CA SER A 106 -15.38 0.62 11.94
C SER A 106 -15.73 -0.03 10.60
N SER A 107 -15.88 0.78 9.55
CA SER A 107 -16.20 0.26 8.21
C SER A 107 -14.95 -0.24 7.50
N ASP A 108 -15.07 -1.37 6.82
CA ASP A 108 -14.03 -1.91 5.94
C ASP A 108 -13.84 -1.01 4.72
N LEU A 109 -12.61 -0.97 4.21
CA LEU A 109 -12.25 -0.18 3.04
C LEU A 109 -11.52 -1.04 2.02
N PHE A 110 -12.10 -1.16 0.83
CA PHE A 110 -11.53 -1.93 -0.27
C PHE A 110 -10.62 -1.10 -1.18
N THR A 111 -10.53 0.21 -0.94
CA THR A 111 -9.59 1.13 -1.60
C THR A 111 -8.90 2.02 -0.57
N PRO A 112 -7.64 2.43 -0.82
CA PRO A 112 -6.94 3.38 0.04
C PRO A 112 -7.73 4.66 0.26
N GLN A 113 -7.93 5.05 1.52
CA GLN A 113 -8.55 6.33 1.87
C GLN A 113 -7.63 7.14 2.80
N PRO A 114 -7.59 8.47 2.68
CA PRO A 114 -6.77 9.31 3.53
C PRO A 114 -7.32 9.38 4.98
N ILE A 115 -6.44 9.20 5.96
CA ILE A 115 -6.73 9.39 7.38
C ILE A 115 -6.70 10.89 7.67
N LYS A 116 -7.87 11.53 7.61
CA LYS A 116 -8.03 12.99 7.79
C LYS A 116 -7.40 13.53 9.08
N ALA A 117 -7.39 12.74 10.15
CA ALA A 117 -6.81 13.14 11.44
C ALA A 117 -5.28 13.31 11.40
N LEU A 118 -4.58 12.69 10.44
CA LEU A 118 -3.12 12.75 10.30
C LEU A 118 -2.66 13.69 9.17
N HIS A 119 -3.60 14.34 8.48
CA HIS A 119 -3.27 15.24 7.37
C HIS A 119 -2.41 16.42 7.84
N GLY A 120 -1.35 16.72 7.10
CA GLY A 120 -0.41 17.80 7.42
C GLY A 120 0.67 17.42 8.45
N LEU A 121 0.58 16.23 9.07
CA LEU A 121 1.62 15.74 9.96
C LEU A 121 2.76 15.11 9.15
N ARG A 122 4.00 15.41 9.56
CA ARG A 122 5.19 14.82 8.94
C ARG A 122 5.51 13.49 9.61
N ILE A 123 5.13 12.39 8.97
CA ILE A 123 5.29 11.05 9.53
C ILE A 123 6.71 10.53 9.35
N LYS A 124 7.32 10.09 10.46
CA LYS A 124 8.61 9.42 10.49
C LYS A 124 8.49 7.91 10.32
N GLN A 125 7.52 7.30 11.00
CA GLN A 125 7.29 5.86 10.97
C GLN A 125 5.83 5.52 11.32
N ILE A 126 5.33 4.41 10.78
CA ILE A 126 4.08 3.79 11.19
C ILE A 126 4.35 2.35 11.60
N ALA A 127 3.65 1.87 12.61
CA ALA A 127 3.62 0.46 13.02
C ALA A 127 2.19 -0.02 13.14
N CYS A 128 1.92 -1.23 12.66
CA CYS A 128 0.60 -1.86 12.73
C CYS A 128 0.72 -3.20 13.47
N GLY A 129 -0.18 -3.42 14.42
CA GLY A 129 -0.44 -4.72 15.00
C GLY A 129 -1.62 -5.40 14.32
N ASP A 130 -2.30 -6.28 15.05
CA ASP A 130 -3.53 -6.92 14.58
C ASP A 130 -4.66 -5.89 14.36
N SER A 131 -5.03 -5.21 15.44
CA SER A 131 -6.19 -4.29 15.49
C SER A 131 -5.84 -2.88 15.95
N HIS A 132 -4.56 -2.48 15.93
CA HIS A 132 -4.12 -1.15 16.35
C HIS A 132 -2.94 -0.66 15.49
N CYS A 133 -2.79 0.66 15.43
CA CYS A 133 -1.74 1.34 14.68
C CYS A 133 -1.16 2.47 15.53
N LEU A 134 0.11 2.81 15.30
CA LEU A 134 0.74 4.00 15.87
C LEU A 134 1.50 4.73 14.77
N ALA A 135 1.46 6.06 14.80
CA ALA A 135 2.29 6.89 13.92
C ALA A 135 3.25 7.74 14.76
N VAL A 136 4.52 7.75 14.39
CA VAL A 136 5.54 8.62 14.98
C VAL A 136 5.79 9.80 14.05
N THR A 137 5.69 11.03 14.55
CA THR A 137 5.99 12.23 13.78
C THR A 137 7.51 12.50 13.70
N MET A 138 7.93 13.38 12.80
CA MET A 138 9.33 13.82 12.70
C MET A 138 9.81 14.54 13.97
N GLU A 139 8.89 15.14 14.70
CA GLU A 139 9.11 15.82 15.99
C GLU A 139 9.20 14.83 17.16
N GLY A 140 8.90 13.54 16.92
CA GLY A 140 8.98 12.48 17.94
C GLY A 140 7.71 12.30 18.76
N GLU A 141 6.59 12.86 18.33
CA GLU A 141 5.28 12.62 18.94
C GLU A 141 4.67 11.31 18.44
N VAL A 142 3.85 10.67 19.26
CA VAL A 142 3.08 9.47 18.89
C VAL A 142 1.61 9.85 18.75
N GLN A 143 1.02 9.50 17.61
CA GLN A 143 -0.39 9.69 17.25
C GLN A 143 -1.10 8.33 17.18
#